data_AF-J2ZH11-F1
#
_entry.id   AF-J2ZH11-F1
#
_cell.length_a   1.000
_cell.length_b   1.000
_cell.length_c   1.000
_cell.angle_alpha   90.00
_cell.angle_beta   90.00
_cell.angle_gamma   90.00
#
_symmetry.space_group_name_H-M   'P 1'
#
loop_
_entity.id
_entity.type
_entity.pdbx_description
1 polymer ?
#
loop_
_entity_poly.entity_id
_entity_poly.type
_entity_poly.pdbx_seq_one_letter_code
_entity_poly.pdbx_strand_id
1 'polypeptide(L)'
;MATDIGRRVRPRISLASAVVAFLLGTLAHAVDQVLFVRAGPIPLLLTAPVVATLLYVRVRATTRQQVLALLGWGVVGSGVAVLGVYLRVVGYYLPRPLTPTEMVLYDFGMFLWFVLGLSAVYVLAARRTGRTAIATLLLGPVVQAAFGFVTILLVETGLYA
;
A
#
# COMPACT_ATOMS: atom_id res chain seq x y z
N MET A 1 16.50 -35.51 16.79
CA MET A 1 15.08 -35.28 16.47
C MET A 1 15.00 -34.01 15.65
N ALA A 2 15.01 -34.12 14.32
CA ALA A 2 14.99 -32.96 13.42
C ALA A 2 13.55 -32.44 13.33
N THR A 3 13.26 -31.35 14.01
CA THR A 3 11.98 -30.64 13.86
C THR A 3 12.03 -29.90 12.53
N ASP A 4 11.16 -30.32 11.61
CA ASP A 4 10.95 -29.76 10.27
C ASP A 4 10.27 -28.36 10.37
N ILE A 5 10.91 -27.44 11.10
CA ILE A 5 10.42 -26.09 11.36
C ILE A 5 10.82 -25.21 10.19
N GLY A 6 9.89 -25.08 9.27
CA GLY A 6 9.99 -24.10 8.20
C GLY A 6 10.22 -24.76 6.86
N ARG A 7 9.21 -25.49 6.40
CA ARG A 7 8.99 -25.76 4.97
C ARG A 7 9.06 -24.43 4.24
N ARG A 8 10.25 -24.08 3.72
CA ARG A 8 10.47 -22.86 2.95
C ARG A 8 9.51 -22.97 1.80
N VAL A 9 8.53 -22.05 1.75
CA VAL A 9 7.67 -22.01 0.59
C VAL A 9 8.62 -21.58 -0.53
N ARG A 10 8.84 -22.45 -1.51
CA ARG A 10 9.35 -22.06 -2.83
C ARG A 10 8.15 -21.92 -3.75
N PRO A 11 7.31 -20.88 -3.66
CA PRO A 11 6.37 -20.68 -4.71
C PRO A 11 7.04 -19.68 -5.65
N ARG A 12 7.40 -20.12 -6.85
CA ARG A 12 7.41 -19.20 -7.99
C ARG A 12 5.96 -18.78 -8.19
N ILE A 13 5.42 -17.92 -7.32
CA ILE A 13 4.05 -17.42 -7.41
C ILE A 13 3.95 -16.72 -8.74
N SER A 14 2.92 -17.07 -9.51
CA SER A 14 2.70 -16.44 -10.81
C SER A 14 2.40 -14.96 -10.60
N LEU A 15 2.75 -14.13 -11.59
CA LEU A 15 2.43 -12.70 -11.55
C LEU A 15 0.91 -12.52 -11.52
N ALA A 16 0.18 -13.46 -12.13
CA ALA A 16 -1.27 -13.46 -12.19
C ALA A 16 -1.90 -13.38 -10.81
N SER A 17 -1.34 -14.00 -9.76
CA SER A 17 -1.90 -13.88 -8.40
C SER A 17 -1.87 -12.44 -7.89
N ALA A 18 -0.77 -11.71 -8.12
CA ALA A 18 -0.67 -10.30 -7.73
C ALA A 18 -1.58 -9.40 -8.58
N VAL A 19 -1.69 -9.69 -9.88
CA VAL A 19 -2.60 -8.97 -10.79
C VAL A 19 -4.05 -9.20 -10.40
N VAL A 20 -4.46 -10.44 -10.12
CA VAL A 20 -5.82 -10.75 -9.68
C VAL A 20 -6.13 -10.06 -8.35
N ALA A 21 -5.22 -10.09 -7.39
CA ALA A 21 -5.39 -9.37 -6.12
C ALA A 21 -5.54 -7.86 -6.33
N PHE A 22 -4.76 -7.27 -7.25
CA PHE A 22 -4.87 -5.86 -7.61
C PHE A 22 -6.21 -5.53 -8.27
N LEU A 23 -6.67 -6.36 -9.23
CA LEU A 23 -7.95 -6.16 -9.91
C LEU A 23 -9.13 -6.29 -8.94
N LEU A 24 -9.11 -7.29 -8.05
CA LEU A 24 -10.14 -7.46 -7.02
C LEU A 24 -10.15 -6.28 -6.05
N GLY A 25 -8.98 -5.80 -5.63
CA GLY A 25 -8.86 -4.62 -4.79
C GLY A 25 -9.34 -3.34 -5.45
N THR A 26 -9.04 -3.17 -6.75
CA THR A 26 -9.52 -2.04 -7.56
C THR A 26 -11.03 -2.07 -7.70
N LEU A 27 -11.61 -3.25 -7.95
CA LEU A 27 -13.05 -3.43 -8.00
C LEU A 27 -13.70 -3.13 -6.65
N ALA A 28 -13.12 -3.63 -5.56
CA ALA A 28 -13.61 -3.35 -4.21
C ALA A 28 -13.57 -1.84 -3.91
N HIS A 29 -12.49 -1.15 -4.27
CA HIS A 29 -12.38 0.29 -4.13
C HIS A 29 -13.43 1.04 -4.97
N ALA A 30 -13.64 0.63 -6.23
CA ALA A 30 -14.66 1.24 -7.09
C ALA A 30 -16.08 1.03 -6.54
N VAL A 31 -16.40 -0.17 -6.05
CA VAL A 31 -17.69 -0.45 -5.41
C VAL A 31 -17.86 0.40 -4.15
N ASP A 32 -16.82 0.50 -3.32
CA ASP A 32 -16.82 1.32 -2.12
C ASP A 32 -17.04 2.81 -2.44
N GLN A 33 -16.37 3.34 -3.47
CA GLN A 33 -16.57 4.72 -3.96
C GLN A 33 -17.97 4.96 -4.57
N VAL A 34 -18.63 3.93 -5.09
CA VAL A 34 -20.00 4.06 -5.61
C VAL A 34 -21.01 4.04 -4.47
N LEU A 35 -20.78 3.21 -3.46
CA LEU A 35 -21.66 3.09 -2.29
C LEU A 35 -21.49 4.25 -1.30
N PHE A 36 -20.31 4.85 -1.24
CA PHE A 36 -19.98 5.93 -0.33
C PHE A 36 -19.41 7.13 -1.10
N VAL A 37 -19.76 8.34 -0.67
CA VAL A 37 -19.24 9.59 -1.26
C VAL A 37 -17.70 9.65 -1.22
N ARG A 38 -17.07 8.96 -0.27
CA ARG A 38 -15.63 8.69 -0.21
C ARG A 38 -15.39 7.22 0.02
N ALA A 39 -14.46 6.62 -0.71
CA ALA A 39 -13.97 5.28 -0.37
C ALA A 39 -13.37 5.29 1.03
N GLY A 40 -13.76 4.30 1.82
CA GLY A 40 -13.17 3.99 3.09
C GLY A 40 -11.73 3.49 2.95
N PRO A 41 -11.01 3.38 4.07
CA PRO A 41 -9.62 2.95 4.05
C PRO A 41 -9.46 1.43 3.81
N ILE A 42 -10.55 0.65 3.94
CA ILE A 42 -10.49 -0.82 3.96
C ILE A 42 -9.94 -1.41 2.65
N PRO A 43 -10.44 -1.04 1.45
CA PRO A 43 -9.91 -1.58 0.20
C PRO A 43 -8.40 -1.34 0.06
N LEU A 44 -7.92 -0.16 0.49
CA LEU A 44 -6.51 0.20 0.47
C LEU A 44 -5.69 -0.62 1.49
N LEU A 45 -6.15 -0.70 2.74
CA LEU A 45 -5.45 -1.40 3.83
C LEU A 45 -5.35 -2.91 3.61
N LEU A 46 -6.23 -3.49 2.82
CA LEU A 46 -6.18 -4.91 2.46
C LEU A 46 -5.38 -5.15 1.17
N THR A 47 -5.66 -4.35 0.12
CA THR A 47 -5.08 -4.61 -1.20
C THR A 47 -3.58 -4.35 -1.22
N ALA A 48 -3.13 -3.23 -0.68
CA ALA A 48 -1.71 -2.86 -0.76
C ALA A 48 -0.80 -3.91 -0.09
N PRO A 49 -1.07 -4.38 1.15
CA PRO A 49 -0.23 -5.41 1.79
C PRO A 49 -0.27 -6.74 1.05
N VAL A 50 -1.44 -7.16 0.55
CA VAL A 50 -1.60 -8.43 -0.17
C VAL A 50 -0.81 -8.42 -1.47
N VAL A 51 -0.98 -7.40 -2.31
CA VAL A 51 -0.28 -7.27 -3.60
C VAL A 51 1.23 -7.18 -3.37
N ALA A 52 1.67 -6.34 -2.43
CA ALA A 52 3.09 -6.18 -2.13
C ALA A 52 3.72 -7.48 -1.63
N THR A 53 3.03 -8.24 -0.77
CA THR A 53 3.52 -9.52 -0.25
C THR A 53 3.58 -10.59 -1.33
N LEU A 54 2.59 -10.67 -2.22
CA LEU A 54 2.61 -11.61 -3.35
C LEU A 54 3.80 -11.32 -4.29
N LEU A 55 4.08 -10.05 -4.57
CA LEU A 55 5.24 -9.64 -5.37
C LEU A 55 6.57 -9.90 -4.64
N TYR A 56 6.64 -9.69 -3.32
CA TYR A 56 7.81 -10.05 -2.52
C TYR A 56 8.13 -11.54 -2.63
N VAL A 57 7.13 -12.40 -2.39
CA VAL A 57 7.29 -13.86 -2.35
C VAL A 57 7.58 -14.43 -3.73
N ARG A 58 7.08 -13.80 -4.80
CA ARG A 58 7.45 -14.12 -6.18
C ARG A 58 8.96 -13.94 -6.43
N VAL A 59 9.56 -12.91 -5.83
CA VAL A 59 10.99 -12.58 -6.00
C VAL A 59 11.88 -13.36 -5.02
N ARG A 60 11.40 -13.61 -3.80
CA ARG A 60 12.18 -14.21 -2.72
C ARG A 60 11.45 -15.37 -2.04
N ALA A 61 12.16 -16.50 -1.90
CA ALA A 61 11.67 -17.62 -1.11
C ALA A 61 11.50 -17.22 0.36
N THR A 62 10.34 -17.52 0.92
CA THR A 62 9.87 -16.94 2.19
C THR A 62 9.17 -18.01 3.02
N THR A 63 9.28 -17.95 4.35
CA THR A 63 8.53 -18.86 5.25
C THR A 63 7.12 -18.33 5.50
N ARG A 64 6.20 -19.19 5.96
CA ARG A 64 4.83 -18.75 6.32
C ARG A 64 4.82 -17.64 7.37
N GLN A 65 5.68 -17.73 8.38
CA GLN A 65 5.82 -16.71 9.43
C GLN A 65 6.26 -15.36 8.84
N GLN A 66 7.21 -15.37 7.89
CA GLN A 66 7.66 -14.16 7.22
C GLN A 66 6.55 -13.56 6.32
N VAL A 67 5.74 -14.38 5.65
CA VAL A 67 4.57 -13.90 4.89
C VAL A 67 3.58 -13.18 5.82
N LEU A 68 3.25 -13.78 6.97
CA LEU A 68 2.37 -13.15 7.95
C LEU A 68 2.95 -11.85 8.52
N ALA A 69 4.26 -11.82 8.78
CA ALA A 69 4.94 -10.61 9.24
C ALA A 69 4.93 -9.49 8.18
N LEU A 70 5.12 -9.83 6.90
CA LEU A 70 5.05 -8.87 5.80
C LEU A 70 3.63 -8.32 5.60
N LEU A 71 2.61 -9.17 5.72
CA LEU A 71 1.21 -8.72 5.68
C LEU A 71 0.91 -7.80 6.86
N GLY A 72 1.24 -8.23 8.08
CA GLY A 72 1.02 -7.44 9.29
C GLY A 72 1.75 -6.10 9.24
N TRP A 73 3.02 -6.08 8.84
CA TRP A 73 3.78 -4.85 8.65
C TRP A 73 3.18 -3.95 7.57
N GLY A 74 2.72 -4.53 6.46
CA GLY A 74 2.07 -3.78 5.39
C GLY A 74 0.80 -3.09 5.88
N VAL A 75 -0.03 -3.79 6.66
CA VAL A 75 -1.25 -3.24 7.27
C VAL A 75 -0.91 -2.15 8.27
N VAL A 76 0.04 -2.40 9.19
CA VAL A 76 0.44 -1.40 10.20
C VAL A 76 1.05 -0.17 9.54
N GLY A 77 1.99 -0.35 8.62
CA GLY A 77 2.66 0.75 7.92
C GLY A 77 1.70 1.58 7.07
N SER A 78 0.79 0.93 6.35
CA SER A 78 -0.25 1.63 5.59
C SER A 78 -1.26 2.31 6.51
N GLY A 79 -1.67 1.65 7.61
CA GLY A 79 -2.59 2.19 8.59
C GLY A 79 -2.06 3.45 9.29
N VAL A 80 -0.79 3.44 9.70
CA VAL A 80 -0.13 4.61 10.28
C VAL A 80 -0.08 5.76 9.27
N ALA A 81 0.24 5.47 8.01
CA ALA A 81 0.27 6.48 6.97
C ALA A 81 -1.12 7.04 6.64
N VAL A 82 -2.16 6.20 6.55
CA VAL A 82 -3.54 6.63 6.37
C VAL A 82 -4.00 7.49 7.55
N LEU A 83 -3.72 7.10 8.78
CA LEU A 83 -4.04 7.90 9.96
C LEU A 83 -3.31 9.25 9.92
N GLY A 84 -2.02 9.25 9.56
CA GLY A 84 -1.25 10.47 9.37
C GLY A 84 -1.81 11.38 8.29
N VAL A 85 -2.22 10.82 7.14
CA VAL A 85 -2.90 11.56 6.06
C VAL A 85 -4.23 12.11 6.57
N TYR A 86 -5.03 11.33 7.28
CA TYR A 86 -6.35 11.75 7.77
C TYR A 86 -6.24 12.86 8.82
N LEU A 87 -5.37 12.70 9.82
CA LEU A 87 -5.11 13.73 10.83
C LEU A 87 -4.57 15.02 10.20
N ARG A 88 -3.75 14.91 9.15
CA ARG A 88 -3.19 16.06 8.45
C ARG A 88 -4.20 16.74 7.53
N VAL A 89 -5.01 15.98 6.80
CA VAL A 89 -6.06 16.48 5.90
C VAL A 89 -7.20 17.12 6.69
N VAL A 90 -7.57 16.57 7.86
CA VAL A 90 -8.55 17.21 8.76
C VAL A 90 -8.04 18.56 9.28
N GLY A 91 -6.71 18.74 9.39
CA GLY A 91 -6.09 20.00 9.75
C GLY A 91 -5.75 20.93 8.58
N TYR A 92 -5.94 20.51 7.32
CA TYR A 92 -5.51 21.25 6.13
C TYR A 92 -6.70 21.74 5.33
N TYR A 93 -6.83 23.06 5.20
CA TYR A 93 -7.91 23.68 4.43
C TYR A 93 -7.58 23.66 2.94
N LEU A 94 -8.37 22.93 2.15
CA LEU A 94 -8.35 23.07 0.70
C LEU A 94 -8.90 24.46 0.30
N PRO A 95 -8.37 25.11 -0.75
CA PRO A 95 -8.85 26.42 -1.21
C PRO A 95 -10.34 26.42 -1.57
N ARG A 96 -10.84 25.28 -2.05
CA ARG A 96 -12.26 25.02 -2.36
C ARG A 96 -12.60 23.56 -2.09
N PRO A 97 -13.90 23.21 -1.91
CA PRO A 97 -14.31 21.82 -1.86
C PRO A 97 -14.01 21.08 -3.17
N LEU A 98 -13.68 19.79 -3.07
CA LEU A 98 -13.52 18.91 -4.22
C LEU A 98 -14.89 18.61 -4.83
N THR A 99 -14.98 18.64 -6.16
CA THR A 99 -16.11 18.07 -6.89
C THR A 99 -16.12 16.54 -6.75
N PRO A 100 -17.26 15.87 -7.01
CA PRO A 100 -17.33 14.41 -6.95
C PRO A 100 -16.28 13.71 -7.83
N THR A 101 -16.04 14.23 -9.04
CA THR A 101 -15.03 13.67 -9.96
C THR A 101 -13.62 13.84 -9.43
N GLU A 102 -13.29 15.01 -8.86
CA GLU A 102 -11.98 15.25 -8.24
C GLU A 102 -11.74 14.36 -7.04
N MET A 103 -12.78 14.11 -6.25
CA MET A 103 -12.72 13.21 -5.10
C MET A 103 -12.48 11.76 -5.53
N VAL A 104 -13.16 11.29 -6.59
CA VAL A 104 -12.89 9.96 -7.17
C VAL A 104 -11.43 9.85 -7.64
N LEU A 105 -10.92 10.86 -8.34
CA LEU A 105 -9.52 10.88 -8.79
C LEU A 105 -8.53 10.91 -7.63
N TYR A 106 -8.84 11.66 -6.56
CA TYR A 106 -8.03 11.74 -5.36
C TYR A 106 -7.99 10.41 -4.62
N ASP A 107 -9.16 9.81 -4.35
CA ASP A 107 -9.28 8.54 -3.62
C ASP A 107 -8.64 7.40 -4.41
N PHE A 108 -8.84 7.37 -5.73
CA PHE A 108 -8.20 6.39 -6.61
C PHE A 108 -6.69 6.60 -6.71
N GLY A 109 -6.23 7.85 -6.81
CA GLY A 109 -4.81 8.21 -6.80
C GLY A 109 -4.13 7.78 -5.50
N MET A 110 -4.79 7.99 -4.35
CA MET A 110 -4.34 7.50 -3.05
C MET A 110 -4.26 5.97 -3.03
N PHE A 111 -5.31 5.29 -3.48
CA PHE A 111 -5.33 3.83 -3.57
C PHE A 111 -4.14 3.29 -4.40
N LEU A 112 -3.92 3.84 -5.59
CA LEU A 112 -2.82 3.46 -6.46
C LEU A 112 -1.46 3.75 -5.82
N TRP A 113 -1.28 4.92 -5.22
CA TRP A 113 -0.04 5.26 -4.50
C TRP A 113 0.28 4.22 -3.44
N PHE A 114 -0.71 3.82 -2.66
CA PHE A 114 -0.52 2.85 -1.59
C PHE A 114 -0.12 1.48 -2.10
N VAL A 115 -0.84 0.96 -3.09
CA VAL A 115 -0.53 -0.35 -3.67
C VAL A 115 0.84 -0.33 -4.35
N LEU A 116 1.12 0.66 -5.20
CA LEU A 116 2.35 0.72 -5.99
C LEU A 116 3.57 1.02 -5.11
N GLY A 117 3.46 1.98 -4.19
CA GLY A 117 4.53 2.37 -3.28
C GLY A 117 4.98 1.22 -2.39
N LEU A 118 4.02 0.52 -1.75
CA LEU A 118 4.35 -0.62 -0.90
C LEU A 118 4.92 -1.79 -1.70
N SER A 119 4.36 -2.04 -2.88
CA SER A 119 4.85 -3.08 -3.80
C SER A 119 6.29 -2.81 -4.25
N ALA A 120 6.62 -1.57 -4.59
CA ALA A 120 7.98 -1.18 -4.98
C ALA A 120 8.97 -1.41 -3.83
N VAL A 121 8.63 -0.97 -2.62
CA VAL A 121 9.46 -1.17 -1.41
C VAL A 121 9.69 -2.66 -1.15
N TYR A 122 8.64 -3.48 -1.22
CA TYR A 122 8.74 -4.91 -0.96
C TYR A 122 9.56 -5.63 -2.02
N VAL A 123 9.36 -5.32 -3.30
CA VAL A 123 10.17 -5.87 -4.40
C VAL A 123 11.65 -5.49 -4.26
N LEU A 124 11.94 -4.23 -3.88
CA LEU A 124 13.31 -3.78 -3.63
C LEU A 124 13.93 -4.50 -2.43
N ALA A 125 13.17 -4.69 -1.35
CA ALA A 125 13.63 -5.43 -0.17
C ALA A 125 13.88 -6.91 -0.47
N ALA A 126 13.05 -7.53 -1.32
CA ALA A 126 13.20 -8.91 -1.75
C ALA A 126 14.50 -9.17 -2.50
N ARG A 127 15.03 -8.15 -3.20
CA ARG A 127 16.32 -8.19 -3.91
C ARG A 127 17.54 -7.97 -3.01
N ARG A 128 17.33 -7.68 -1.73
CA ARG A 128 18.39 -7.33 -0.74
C ARG A 128 18.51 -8.39 0.35
N THR A 129 19.63 -8.39 1.09
CA THR A 129 19.91 -9.37 2.15
C THR A 129 20.29 -8.72 3.48
N GLY A 130 20.07 -9.45 4.57
CA GLY A 130 20.41 -9.00 5.92
C GLY A 130 19.78 -7.66 6.30
N ARG A 131 20.58 -6.77 6.90
CA ARG A 131 20.15 -5.45 7.41
C ARG A 131 19.59 -4.54 6.32
N THR A 132 20.10 -4.63 5.09
CA THR A 132 19.64 -3.78 3.98
C THR A 132 18.22 -4.10 3.53
N ALA A 133 17.80 -5.37 3.60
CA ALA A 133 16.42 -5.76 3.34
C ALA A 133 15.47 -5.19 4.39
N ILE A 134 15.85 -5.27 5.67
CA ILE A 134 15.07 -4.73 6.79
C ILE A 134 14.95 -3.21 6.65
N ALA A 135 16.07 -2.51 6.46
CA ALA A 135 16.08 -1.05 6.26
C ALA A 135 15.18 -0.63 5.09
N THR A 136 15.14 -1.43 4.01
CA THR A 136 14.24 -1.16 2.89
C THR A 136 12.77 -1.32 3.28
N LEU A 137 12.41 -2.40 4.00
CA LEU A 137 11.02 -2.60 4.47
C LEU A 137 10.54 -1.47 5.39
N LEU A 138 11.45 -0.88 6.17
CA LEU A 138 11.17 0.27 7.03
C LEU A 138 10.89 1.56 6.24
N LEU A 139 11.26 1.63 4.95
CA LEU A 139 10.87 2.75 4.09
C LEU A 139 9.40 2.70 3.66
N GLY A 140 8.70 1.58 3.89
CA GLY A 140 7.28 1.42 3.55
C GLY A 140 6.43 2.58 4.07
N PRO A 141 6.34 2.80 5.39
CA PRO A 141 5.60 3.92 5.97
C PRO A 141 6.03 5.29 5.43
N VAL A 142 7.32 5.50 5.17
CA VAL A 142 7.85 6.78 4.66
C VAL A 142 7.33 7.05 3.25
N VAL A 143 7.39 6.06 2.36
CA VAL A 143 6.85 6.17 1.00
C VAL A 143 5.34 6.42 1.03
N GLN A 144 4.62 5.78 1.96
CA GLN A 144 3.19 6.00 2.10
C GLN A 144 2.85 7.41 2.62
N ALA A 145 3.56 7.88 3.63
CA ALA A 145 3.39 9.23 4.17
C ALA A 145 3.74 10.34 3.16
N ALA A 146 4.64 10.06 2.21
CA ALA A 146 5.01 11.00 1.15
C ALA A 146 3.82 11.41 0.27
N PHE A 147 2.76 10.60 0.18
CA PHE A 147 1.52 10.98 -0.50
C PHE A 147 0.95 12.30 0.05
N GLY A 148 0.89 12.44 1.38
CA GLY A 148 0.37 13.66 2.01
C GLY A 148 1.19 14.89 1.67
N PHE A 149 2.52 14.75 1.55
CA PHE A 149 3.41 15.83 1.14
C PHE A 149 3.21 16.23 -0.33
N VAL A 150 3.05 15.25 -1.23
CA VAL A 150 2.74 15.51 -2.64
C VAL A 150 1.41 16.26 -2.77
N THR A 151 0.38 15.86 -2.01
CA THR A 151 -0.91 16.57 -2.00
C THR A 151 -0.76 18.02 -1.56
N ILE A 152 0.02 18.30 -0.51
CA ILE A 152 0.29 19.68 -0.06
C ILE A 152 0.97 20.49 -1.17
N LEU A 153 2.03 19.95 -1.78
CA LEU A 153 2.72 20.64 -2.86
C LEU A 153 1.79 20.97 -4.02
N LEU A 154 0.93 20.04 -4.42
CA LEU A 154 -0.04 20.27 -5.50
C LEU A 154 -1.04 21.37 -5.16
N VAL A 155 -1.45 21.47 -3.89
CA VAL A 155 -2.36 22.53 -3.44
C VAL A 155 -1.64 23.88 -3.34
N GLU A 156 -0.47 23.93 -2.71
CA GLU A 156 0.27 25.18 -2.44
C GLU A 156 0.90 25.80 -3.70
N THR A 157 1.24 24.98 -4.70
CA THR A 157 1.78 25.47 -5.98
C THR A 157 0.72 26.05 -6.91
N GLY A 158 -0.55 26.09 -6.48
CA GLY A 158 -1.64 26.68 -7.27
C GLY A 158 -2.06 25.83 -8.48
N LEU A 159 -1.54 24.62 -8.63
CA LEU A 159 -2.07 23.63 -9.58
C LEU A 159 -3.51 23.22 -9.21
N TYR A 160 -3.94 23.53 -7.99
CA TYR A 160 -5.28 23.31 -7.44
C TYR A 160 -6.01 24.61 -7.04
N ALA A 161 -5.49 25.78 -7.42
CA ALA A 161 -6.09 27.09 -7.16
C ALA A 161 -7.11 27.49 -8.23
#